data_AF-A0ABD2RS37-F1
#
_entry.id   AF-A0ABD2RS37-F1
#
_cell.length_a   1.000
_cell.length_b   1.000
_cell.length_c   1.000
_cell.angle_alpha   90.00
_cell.angle_beta   90.00
_cell.angle_gamma   90.00
#
_symmetry.space_group_name_H-M   'P 1'
#
loop_
_entity.id
_entity.type
_entity.pdbx_description
1 polymer ?
#
loop_
_entity_poly.entity_id
_entity_poly.type
_entity_poly.pdbx_seq_one_letter_code
_entity_poly.pdbx_strand_id
1 'polypeptide(L)'
;MSLNKYSISFFCNKYGKIVFRRVKEGAIRPHTSAMKPHLTEENKKVRLRFCLSKIDQSTLHSNFMFIDMFNYVHIGEKWFYLSKKSERYYLLPEEEESNPYHSCKSKTFITKVMFMAVVARPRFDANGVELFLEKI
;
A
#
# COMPACT_ATOMS: atom_id res chain seq x y z
N MET A 1 -0.26 -19.06 -21.13
CA MET A 1 -0.83 -18.67 -22.44
C MET A 1 -2.16 -17.97 -22.18
N SER A 2 -2.48 -16.92 -22.95
CA SER A 2 -3.56 -15.92 -22.74
C SER A 2 -3.25 -14.77 -21.78
N LEU A 3 -2.56 -13.74 -22.29
CA LEU A 3 -2.74 -12.37 -21.82
C LEU A 3 -3.33 -11.57 -22.99
N ASN A 4 -4.59 -11.20 -22.82
CA ASN A 4 -5.37 -10.36 -23.74
C ASN A 4 -4.58 -9.11 -24.16
N LYS A 5 -4.13 -9.07 -25.42
CA LYS A 5 -3.51 -7.89 -26.06
C LYS A 5 -4.56 -6.86 -26.52
N TYR A 6 -5.54 -6.52 -25.67
CA TYR A 6 -6.61 -5.57 -26.00
C TYR A 6 -6.72 -4.37 -25.04
N SER A 7 -5.63 -4.01 -24.37
CA SER A 7 -5.57 -2.73 -23.65
C SER A 7 -5.26 -1.61 -24.65
N ILE A 8 -6.09 -0.56 -24.69
CA ILE A 8 -5.92 0.69 -25.47
C ILE A 8 -4.54 1.34 -25.23
N SER A 9 -3.77 0.89 -24.23
CA SER A 9 -2.42 1.35 -23.94
C SER A 9 -1.45 1.32 -25.13
N PHE A 10 -1.63 0.44 -26.12
CA PHE A 10 -0.77 0.41 -27.31
C PHE A 10 -0.98 1.65 -28.22
N PHE A 11 -2.16 2.29 -28.17
CA PHE A 11 -2.49 3.51 -28.91
C PHE A 11 -2.19 4.81 -28.14
N CYS A 12 -1.99 4.73 -26.82
CA CYS A 12 -1.82 5.91 -25.95
C CYS A 12 -0.59 6.76 -26.29
N ASN A 13 0.48 6.17 -26.84
CA ASN A 13 1.70 6.92 -27.13
C ASN A 13 1.53 7.91 -28.32
N LYS A 14 0.60 7.62 -29.25
CA LYS A 14 0.32 8.50 -30.42
C LYS A 14 -0.91 9.40 -30.22
N TYR A 15 -1.85 9.04 -29.35
CA TYR A 15 -3.17 9.71 -29.23
C TYR A 15 -3.56 10.10 -27.81
N GLY A 16 -2.60 10.43 -26.94
CA GLY A 16 -2.85 10.76 -25.52
C GLY A 16 -3.97 11.78 -25.27
N LYS A 17 -4.08 12.81 -26.12
CA LYS A 17 -5.17 13.82 -26.05
C LYS A 17 -6.56 13.22 -26.32
N ILE A 18 -6.67 12.27 -27.24
CA ILE A 18 -7.94 11.59 -27.59
C ILE A 18 -8.37 10.67 -26.46
N VAL A 19 -7.43 9.92 -25.88
CA VAL A 19 -7.69 9.04 -24.73
C VAL A 19 -8.13 9.87 -23.52
N PHE A 20 -7.42 10.96 -23.20
CA PHE A 20 -7.79 11.86 -22.10
C PHE A 20 -9.20 12.42 -22.27
N ARG A 21 -9.54 12.87 -23.48
CA ARG A 21 -10.89 13.36 -23.80
C ARG A 21 -11.95 12.29 -23.59
N ARG A 22 -11.74 11.06 -24.09
CA ARG A 22 -12.69 9.95 -23.93
C ARG A 22 -12.85 9.50 -22.47
N VAL A 23 -11.82 9.62 -21.65
CA VAL A 23 -11.92 9.43 -20.19
C VAL A 23 -12.81 10.51 -19.57
N LYS A 24 -12.60 11.78 -19.94
CA LYS A 24 -13.40 12.92 -19.44
C LYS A 24 -14.87 12.83 -19.87
N GLU A 25 -15.13 12.34 -21.07
CA GLU A 25 -16.46 12.07 -21.62
C GLU A 25 -17.13 10.81 -21.02
N GLY A 26 -16.43 10.05 -20.16
CA GLY A 26 -16.96 8.82 -19.54
C GLY A 26 -17.05 7.61 -20.49
N ALA A 27 -16.64 7.76 -21.74
CA ALA A 27 -16.69 6.70 -22.76
C ALA A 27 -15.69 5.56 -22.48
N ILE A 28 -14.61 5.84 -21.73
CA ILE A 28 -13.65 4.85 -21.26
C ILE A 28 -13.32 5.09 -19.78
N ARG A 29 -13.20 4.01 -19.01
CA ARG A 29 -12.81 4.09 -17.59
C ARG A 29 -11.32 3.80 -17.42
N PRO A 30 -10.56 4.63 -16.68
CA PRO A 30 -9.24 4.22 -16.24
C PRO A 30 -9.40 3.03 -15.29
N HIS A 31 -8.58 2.01 -15.47
CA HIS A 31 -8.53 0.85 -14.58
C HIS A 31 -7.09 0.51 -14.25
N THR A 32 -6.78 0.46 -12.96
CA THR A 32 -5.48 0.01 -12.46
C THR A 32 -5.67 -1.34 -11.79
N SER A 33 -4.97 -2.35 -12.30
CA SER A 33 -4.88 -3.66 -11.66
C SER A 33 -3.54 -3.76 -10.94
N ALA A 34 -3.58 -3.77 -9.61
CA ALA A 34 -2.39 -4.04 -8.81
C ALA A 34 -2.11 -5.54 -8.78
N MET A 35 -0.85 -5.93 -8.98
CA MET A 35 -0.44 -7.32 -8.75
C MET A 35 -0.59 -7.65 -7.27
N LYS A 36 -1.44 -8.64 -6.98
CA LYS A 36 -1.63 -9.16 -5.62
C LYS A 36 -0.87 -10.48 -5.48
N PRO A 37 -0.40 -10.83 -4.27
CA PRO A 37 0.18 -12.14 -4.02
C PRO A 37 -0.80 -13.25 -4.42
N HIS A 38 -0.29 -14.29 -5.07
CA HIS A 38 -1.09 -15.46 -5.38
C HIS A 38 -1.36 -16.25 -4.08
N LEU A 39 -2.61 -16.32 -3.66
CA LEU A 39 -3.03 -17.10 -2.49
C LEU A 39 -3.53 -18.47 -2.94
N THR A 40 -2.91 -19.53 -2.43
CA THR A 40 -3.43 -20.91 -2.55
C THR A 40 -4.76 -21.04 -1.79
N GLU A 41 -5.55 -22.06 -2.11
CA GLU A 41 -6.79 -22.34 -1.38
C GLU A 41 -6.54 -22.60 0.11
N GLU A 42 -5.42 -23.23 0.44
CA GLU A 42 -4.98 -23.48 1.81
C GLU A 42 -4.70 -22.15 2.53
N ASN A 43 -3.97 -21.22 1.88
CA ASN A 43 -3.71 -19.89 2.44
C ASN A 43 -5.01 -19.11 2.67
N LYS A 44 -6.00 -19.22 1.77
CA LYS A 44 -7.32 -18.61 1.95
C LYS A 44 -8.05 -19.20 3.15
N LYS A 45 -8.07 -20.53 3.29
CA LYS A 45 -8.70 -21.21 4.43
C LYS A 45 -8.07 -20.81 5.76
N VAL A 46 -6.74 -20.73 5.83
CA VAL A 46 -6.02 -20.30 7.04
C VAL A 46 -6.39 -18.86 7.40
N ARG A 47 -6.39 -17.94 6.43
CA ARG A 47 -6.79 -16.54 6.65
C ARG A 47 -8.24 -16.43 7.11
N LEU A 48 -9.15 -17.22 6.53
CA LEU A 48 -10.56 -17.22 6.93
C LEU A 48 -10.73 -17.73 8.36
N ARG A 49 -10.07 -18.84 8.72
CA ARG A 49 -10.08 -19.36 10.10
C ARG A 49 -9.54 -18.34 11.10
N PHE A 50 -8.50 -17.60 10.74
CA PHE A 50 -8.00 -16.51 11.56
C PHE A 50 -9.03 -15.40 11.74
N CYS A 51 -9.68 -14.94 10.67
CA CYS A 51 -10.72 -13.91 10.79
C CYS A 51 -11.90 -14.38 11.67
N LEU A 52 -12.34 -15.62 11.49
CA LEU A 52 -13.44 -16.20 12.28
C LEU A 52 -13.09 -16.33 13.77
N SER A 53 -11.82 -16.60 14.10
CA SER A 53 -11.38 -16.68 15.51
C SER A 53 -11.31 -15.31 16.21
N LYS A 54 -11.45 -14.21 15.46
CA LYS A 54 -11.49 -12.84 15.99
C LYS A 54 -12.90 -12.25 16.07
N ILE A 55 -13.92 -13.05 15.80
CA ILE A 55 -15.32 -12.63 15.98
C ILE A 55 -15.68 -12.77 17.46
N ASP A 56 -16.35 -11.76 18.01
CA ASP A 56 -16.91 -11.82 19.35
C ASP A 56 -18.18 -12.68 19.35
N GLN A 57 -18.07 -13.88 19.94
CA GLN A 57 -19.16 -14.85 19.98
C GLN A 57 -20.40 -14.32 20.74
N SER A 58 -20.23 -13.38 21.67
CA SER A 58 -21.35 -12.80 22.42
C SER A 58 -22.26 -11.92 21.56
N THR A 59 -21.75 -11.45 20.41
CA THR A 59 -22.42 -10.47 19.55
C THR A 59 -23.13 -11.10 18.33
N LEU A 60 -23.01 -12.41 18.16
CA LEU A 60 -23.51 -13.15 16.99
C LEU A 60 -25.03 -13.00 16.76
N HIS A 61 -25.80 -12.84 17.83
CA HIS A 61 -27.27 -12.80 17.78
C HIS A 61 -27.86 -11.39 17.64
N SER A 62 -27.05 -10.34 17.78
CA SER A 62 -27.50 -8.95 17.70
C SER A 62 -26.84 -8.24 16.52
N ASN A 63 -25.53 -8.00 16.60
CA ASN A 63 -24.72 -7.34 15.60
C ASN A 63 -23.32 -7.95 15.60
N PHE A 64 -22.93 -8.61 14.51
CA PHE A 64 -21.60 -9.21 14.38
C PHE A 64 -20.48 -8.18 14.60
N MET A 65 -19.72 -8.33 15.69
CA MET A 65 -18.55 -7.51 15.97
C MET A 65 -17.28 -8.37 16.05
N PHE A 66 -16.13 -7.74 15.77
CA PHE A 66 -14.82 -8.31 16.08
C PHE A 66 -14.47 -8.04 17.54
N ILE A 67 -13.65 -8.91 18.13
CA ILE A 67 -13.06 -8.64 19.43
C ILE A 67 -12.23 -7.35 19.38
N ASP A 68 -12.22 -6.59 20.47
CA ASP A 68 -11.61 -5.26 20.54
C ASP A 68 -10.07 -5.25 20.33
N MET A 69 -9.44 -6.41 20.48
CA MET A 69 -7.99 -6.60 20.44
C MET A 69 -7.19 -5.67 21.38
N PHE A 70 -7.78 -5.17 22.47
CA PHE A 70 -7.13 -4.23 23.39
C PHE A 70 -5.93 -4.81 24.16
N ASN A 71 -5.80 -6.14 24.18
CA ASN A 71 -4.66 -6.85 24.77
C ASN A 71 -3.69 -7.39 23.70
N TYR A 72 -3.78 -6.92 22.45
CA TYR A 72 -2.86 -7.29 21.37
C TYR A 72 -1.81 -6.20 21.18
N VAL A 73 -0.59 -6.66 20.90
CA VAL A 73 0.53 -5.81 20.47
C VAL A 73 0.80 -6.15 19.01
N HIS A 74 0.65 -5.16 18.13
CA HIS A 74 0.89 -5.31 16.70
C HIS A 74 2.32 -4.90 16.38
N ILE A 75 3.10 -5.83 15.82
CA ILE A 75 4.48 -5.60 15.41
C ILE A 75 4.54 -5.66 13.89
N GLY A 76 5.23 -4.70 13.28
CA GLY A 76 5.42 -4.67 11.84
C GLY A 76 6.79 -4.12 11.46
N GLU A 77 7.38 -4.69 10.41
CA GLU A 77 8.57 -4.18 9.76
C GLU A 77 8.22 -3.59 8.41
N LYS A 78 8.85 -2.47 8.06
CA LYS A 78 8.68 -1.84 6.75
C LYS A 78 10.00 -1.29 6.23
N TRP A 79 10.30 -1.61 4.98
CA TRP A 79 11.43 -1.05 4.25
C TRP A 79 11.04 0.28 3.61
N PHE A 80 11.80 1.32 3.91
CA PHE A 80 11.73 2.64 3.29
C PHE A 80 12.94 2.82 2.38
N TYR A 81 12.69 3.30 1.17
CA TYR A 81 13.75 3.60 0.20
C TYR A 81 14.13 5.05 0.36
N LEU A 82 15.44 5.34 0.49
CA LEU A 82 15.93 6.71 0.69
C LEU A 82 15.66 7.60 -0.53
N SER A 83 15.65 7.01 -1.73
CA SER A 83 15.27 7.68 -2.98
C SER A 83 14.20 6.88 -3.72
N LYS A 84 13.32 7.58 -4.45
CA LYS A 84 12.35 6.92 -5.33
C LYS A 84 13.03 6.46 -6.61
N LYS A 85 12.46 5.43 -7.22
CA LYS A 85 12.92 4.92 -8.53
C LYS A 85 12.67 5.90 -9.68
N SER A 86 11.66 6.76 -9.53
CA SER A 86 11.31 7.81 -10.47
C SER A 86 10.75 8.97 -9.66
N GLU A 87 11.38 10.12 -9.79
CA GLU A 87 10.90 11.39 -9.26
C GLU A 87 10.34 12.21 -10.43
N ARG A 88 9.31 13.02 -10.16
CA ARG A 88 8.77 13.97 -11.12
C ARG A 88 9.36 15.34 -10.83
N TYR A 89 10.07 15.89 -11.80
CA TYR A 89 10.58 17.26 -11.78
C TYR A 89 9.74 18.11 -12.74
N TYR A 90 9.42 19.33 -12.32
CA TYR A 90 8.86 20.37 -13.19
C TYR A 90 10.01 21.33 -13.49
N LEU A 91 10.45 21.38 -14.73
CA LEU A 91 11.56 22.23 -15.16
C LEU A 91 11.01 23.47 -15.84
N LEU A 92 11.67 24.60 -15.62
CA LEU A 92 11.44 25.80 -16.42
C LEU A 92 12.05 25.62 -17.82
N PRO A 93 11.50 26.28 -18.86
CA PRO A 93 12.03 26.16 -20.23
C PRO A 93 13.53 26.44 -20.35
N GLU A 94 14.07 27.32 -19.53
CA GLU A 94 15.50 27.71 -19.53
C GLU A 94 16.41 26.69 -18.80
N GLU A 95 15.83 25.76 -18.04
CA GLU A 95 16.57 24.75 -17.25
C GLU A 95 16.61 23.37 -17.96
N GLU A 96 16.11 23.29 -19.19
CA GLU A 96 16.03 22.04 -19.97
C GLU A 96 17.42 21.47 -20.34
N GLU A 97 18.46 22.33 -20.42
CA GLU A 97 19.84 21.91 -20.66
C GLU A 97 20.52 21.27 -19.43
N SER A 98 20.06 21.59 -18.21
CA SER A 98 20.57 21.02 -16.96
C SER A 98 19.61 19.99 -16.37
N ASN A 99 19.11 19.07 -17.20
CA ASN A 99 18.20 18.01 -16.76
C ASN A 99 18.75 17.30 -15.50
N PRO A 100 17.97 17.21 -14.41
CA PRO A 100 18.44 16.61 -13.18
C PRO A 100 18.81 15.14 -13.41
N TYR A 101 20.10 14.84 -13.29
CA TYR A 101 20.64 13.50 -13.50
C TYR A 101 20.55 12.67 -12.23
N HIS A 102 19.59 11.73 -12.19
CA HIS A 102 19.42 10.79 -11.10
C HIS A 102 19.82 9.38 -11.53
N SER A 103 21.06 8.97 -11.23
CA SER A 103 21.60 7.66 -11.61
C SER A 103 21.91 6.76 -10.42
N CYS A 104 21.70 5.47 -10.61
CA CYS A 104 22.10 4.41 -9.68
C CYS A 104 22.40 3.15 -10.50
N LYS A 105 23.41 2.36 -10.10
CA LYS A 105 23.84 1.15 -10.83
C LYS A 105 22.72 0.11 -10.97
N SER A 106 21.83 -0.01 -9.99
CA SER A 106 20.63 -0.85 -10.08
C SER A 106 19.58 -0.46 -9.04
N LYS A 107 18.31 -0.84 -9.28
CA LYS A 107 17.20 -0.66 -8.33
C LYS A 107 17.44 -1.33 -6.96
N THR A 108 18.32 -2.32 -6.91
CA THR A 108 18.65 -3.07 -5.70
C THR A 108 19.67 -2.33 -4.84
N PHE A 109 20.48 -1.44 -5.43
CA PHE A 109 21.47 -0.61 -4.73
C PHE A 109 20.89 0.69 -4.16
N ILE A 110 19.59 0.96 -4.34
CA ILE A 110 18.94 2.07 -3.64
C ILE A 110 18.98 1.77 -2.14
N THR A 111 19.61 2.66 -1.38
CA THR A 111 19.69 2.57 0.09
C THR A 111 18.30 2.39 0.68
N LYS A 112 18.15 1.36 1.53
CA LYS A 112 16.90 1.07 2.23
C LYS A 112 17.15 1.09 3.72
N VAL A 113 16.21 1.65 4.45
CA VAL A 113 16.18 1.62 5.92
C VAL A 113 14.97 0.80 6.33
N MET A 114 15.16 -0.18 7.20
CA MET A 114 14.06 -0.92 7.81
C MET A 114 13.64 -0.19 9.08
N PHE A 115 12.36 0.07 9.23
CA PHE A 115 11.78 0.50 10.48
C PHE A 115 10.91 -0.63 11.01
N MET A 116 11.15 -1.01 12.26
CA MET A 116 10.24 -1.85 13.03
C MET A 116 9.40 -0.93 13.91
N ALA A 117 8.09 -1.12 13.88
CA ALA A 117 7.15 -0.39 14.72
C ALA A 117 6.31 -1.37 15.52
N VAL A 118 6.09 -1.02 16.78
CA VAL A 118 5.23 -1.75 17.70
C VAL A 118 4.10 -0.82 18.09
N VAL A 119 2.85 -1.26 17.89
CA VAL A 119 1.66 -0.48 18.21
C VAL A 119 0.79 -1.30 19.14
N ALA A 120 0.47 -0.72 20.30
CA ALA A 120 -0.43 -1.28 21.29
C ALA A 120 -1.35 -0.17 21.80
N ARG A 121 -2.47 -0.54 22.43
CA ARG A 121 -3.33 0.43 23.11
C ARG A 121 -2.58 1.00 24.33
N PRO A 122 -2.54 2.35 24.51
CA PRO A 122 -2.10 2.98 25.75
C PRO A 122 -2.73 2.33 26.99
N ARG A 123 -1.91 2.07 28.00
CA ARG A 123 -2.35 1.51 29.29
C ARG A 123 -2.07 2.53 30.36
N PHE A 124 -2.96 2.66 31.32
CA PHE A 124 -2.84 3.62 32.41
C PHE A 124 -2.80 2.88 33.74
N ASP A 125 -2.02 3.39 34.68
CA ASP A 125 -2.01 2.90 36.06
C ASP A 125 -3.25 3.39 36.83
N ALA A 126 -3.34 3.02 38.11
CA ALA A 126 -4.44 3.43 38.98
C ALA A 126 -4.52 4.95 39.22
N ASN A 127 -3.43 5.68 38.96
CA ASN A 127 -3.33 7.12 39.09
C ASN A 127 -3.60 7.85 37.77
N GLY A 128 -3.93 7.12 36.70
CA GLY A 128 -4.15 7.68 35.37
C GLY A 128 -2.86 8.03 34.62
N VAL A 129 -1.71 7.54 35.08
CA VAL A 129 -0.41 7.72 34.41
C VAL A 129 -0.26 6.66 33.33
N GLU A 130 0.08 7.09 32.11
CA GLU A 130 0.32 6.18 30.99
C GLU A 130 1.58 5.33 31.27
N LEU A 131 1.39 4.01 31.27
CA LEU A 131 2.43 3.00 31.49
C LEU A 131 3.32 2.79 30.26
N PHE A 132 2.84 3.20 29.07
CA PHE A 132 3.61 3.19 27.84
C PHE A 132 4.34 4.53 27.66
N LEU A 133 5.37 4.74 28.47
CA LEU A 133 6.35 5.80 28.21
C LEU A 133 7.28 5.35 27.07
N GLU A 134 7.04 5.89 25.88
CA GLU A 134 7.92 5.68 24.72
C GLU A 134 9.35 6.21 24.99
N LYS A 135 10.35 5.38 24.67
CA LYS A 135 11.55 5.84 23.98
C LYS A 135 12.24 4.66 23.29
N ILE A 136 12.22 4.67 21.97
CA ILE A 136 13.32 4.16 21.14
C ILE A 136 14.10 5.38 20.68
#